data_AF-A0A8S1HII1-F1
#
_entry.id   AF-A0A8S1HII1-F1
#
_cell.length_a   1.000
_cell.length_b   1.000
_cell.length_c   1.000
_cell.angle_alpha   90.00
_cell.angle_beta   90.00
_cell.angle_gamma   90.00
#
_symmetry.space_group_name_H-M   'P 1'
#
loop_
_entity.id
_entity.type
_entity.pdbx_description
1 polymer ?
#
loop_
_entity_poly.entity_id
_entity_poly.type
_entity_poly.pdbx_seq_one_letter_code
_entity_poly.pdbx_strand_id
1 'polypeptide(L)'
;MPNFVECPHCFRLYSRHSLAIHAGKCLENTERDVPPSMASTTKKKKTKKPALERPRTRSLSRKRYAEDLLHVCTVCGNEFEASSITEHKERCIEAWKEKAKELSGRFSVTPPQELLVPSVDGTTDVARENEHARRQSQFAQIARCLNCNARVSFAEASAHQCVRFEPLVEFYF
;
A
#
# COMPACT_ATOMS: atom_id res chain seq x y z
N MET A 1 42.23 -25.62 17.43
CA MET A 1 41.42 -26.30 16.39
C MET A 1 39.96 -26.26 16.83
N PRO A 2 39.01 -25.78 16.00
CA PRO A 2 37.60 -25.75 16.38
C PRO A 2 37.06 -27.18 16.56
N ASN A 3 36.51 -27.46 17.73
CA ASN A 3 36.01 -28.78 18.11
C ASN A 3 34.55 -28.93 17.65
N PHE A 4 34.34 -29.66 16.54
CA PHE A 4 33.03 -29.93 15.97
C PHE A 4 32.55 -31.33 16.37
N VAL A 5 31.27 -31.46 16.71
CA VAL A 5 30.61 -32.70 17.14
C VAL A 5 29.43 -32.95 16.21
N GLU A 6 29.23 -34.21 15.82
CA GLU A 6 28.11 -34.63 14.97
C GLU A 6 26.83 -34.86 15.77
N CYS A 7 25.68 -34.57 15.15
CA CYS A 7 24.36 -34.85 15.73
C CYS A 7 23.96 -36.33 15.50
N PRO A 8 23.53 -37.09 16.52
CA PRO A 8 23.18 -38.51 16.38
C PRO A 8 21.92 -38.77 15.53
N HIS A 9 21.11 -37.74 15.24
CA HIS A 9 19.86 -37.88 14.47
C HIS A 9 19.98 -37.44 13.01
N CYS A 10 20.88 -36.52 12.68
CA CYS A 10 21.02 -35.99 11.31
C CYS A 10 22.45 -36.01 10.78
N PHE A 11 23.41 -36.50 11.57
CA PHE A 11 24.85 -36.66 11.26
C PHE A 11 25.55 -35.40 10.72
N ARG A 12 24.99 -34.22 10.99
CA ARG A 12 25.57 -32.94 10.58
C ARG A 12 26.51 -32.41 11.67
N LEU A 13 27.59 -31.75 11.25
CA LEU A 13 28.61 -31.20 12.16
C LEU A 13 28.16 -29.86 12.76
N TYR A 14 28.27 -29.77 14.09
CA TYR A 14 27.93 -28.58 14.88
C TYR A 14 29.04 -28.22 15.85
N SER A 15 29.07 -26.98 16.30
CA SER A 15 29.87 -26.63 17.47
C SER A 15 29.14 -27.10 18.73
N ARG A 16 29.87 -27.34 19.81
CA ARG A 16 29.27 -27.83 21.07
C ARG A 16 28.11 -26.96 21.58
N HIS A 17 28.17 -25.65 21.31
CA HIS A 17 27.11 -24.70 21.69
C HIS A 17 25.90 -24.72 20.75
N SER A 18 26.09 -24.98 19.45
CA SER A 18 24.99 -25.05 18.48
C SER A 18 24.28 -26.40 18.45
N LEU A 19 24.96 -27.47 18.87
CA LEU A 19 24.37 -28.80 19.02
C LEU A 19 23.23 -28.78 20.04
N ALA A 20 23.38 -28.09 21.18
CA ALA A 20 22.34 -27.99 22.21
C ALA A 20 21.04 -27.35 21.68
N ILE A 21 21.16 -26.34 20.81
CA ILE A 21 20.01 -25.65 20.20
C ILE A 21 19.38 -26.50 19.09
N HIS A 22 20.22 -27.24 18.36
CA HIS A 22 19.79 -28.10 17.26
C HIS A 22 19.11 -29.38 17.75
N ALA A 23 19.61 -30.04 18.80
CA ALA A 23 19.16 -31.35 19.25
C ALA A 23 17.65 -31.38 19.57
N GLY A 24 17.12 -30.38 20.28
CA GLY A 24 15.70 -30.29 20.59
C GLY A 24 14.82 -30.21 19.34
N LYS A 25 15.21 -29.37 18.37
CA LYS A 25 14.47 -29.18 17.11
C LYS A 25 14.67 -30.32 16.11
N CYS A 26 15.76 -31.07 16.24
CA CYS A 26 16.06 -32.21 15.39
C CYS A 26 15.15 -33.39 15.72
N LEU A 27 14.89 -33.62 17.02
CA LEU A 27 13.98 -34.65 17.51
C LEU A 27 12.52 -34.40 17.13
N GLU A 28 12.06 -33.14 17.14
CA GLU A 28 10.69 -32.79 16.74
C GLU A 28 10.42 -32.98 15.24
N ASN A 29 11.46 -33.22 14.44
CA ASN A 29 11.40 -33.11 12.98
C ASN A 29 11.96 -34.36 12.30
N THR A 30 11.95 -35.51 13.01
CA THR A 30 12.53 -36.80 12.62
C THR A 30 11.89 -37.45 11.41
N GLU A 31 10.83 -36.90 10.83
CA GLU A 31 10.16 -37.46 9.65
C GLU A 31 10.63 -36.87 8.31
N ARG A 32 11.80 -36.21 8.28
CA ARG A 32 12.44 -35.75 7.04
C ARG A 32 13.77 -36.44 6.80
N ASP A 33 13.74 -37.77 6.92
CA ASP A 33 14.78 -38.63 6.37
C ASP A 33 14.64 -38.69 4.84
N VAL A 34 15.46 -37.91 4.14
CA VAL A 34 15.89 -38.27 2.79
C VAL A 34 17.42 -38.26 2.79
N PRO A 35 18.08 -39.41 2.59
CA PRO A 35 19.53 -39.48 2.45
C PRO A 35 19.98 -38.81 1.13
N PRO A 36 21.25 -38.36 1.02
CA PRO A 36 21.74 -37.71 -0.18
C PRO A 36 22.07 -38.78 -1.22
N SER A 37 21.18 -38.98 -2.19
CA SER A 37 21.50 -39.71 -3.42
C SER A 37 21.01 -38.95 -4.63
N MET A 38 21.98 -38.57 -5.47
CA MET A 38 21.88 -38.37 -6.91
C MET A 38 20.46 -38.47 -7.50
N ALA A 39 19.76 -37.34 -7.60
CA ALA A 39 18.61 -37.21 -8.49
C ALA A 39 18.73 -35.87 -9.22
N SER A 40 19.27 -35.97 -10.43
CA SER A 40 19.14 -35.01 -11.50
C SER A 40 17.66 -34.71 -11.76
N THR A 41 17.22 -33.51 -11.43
CA THR A 41 16.00 -32.94 -12.01
C THR A 41 16.15 -31.42 -12.12
N THR A 42 16.38 -30.99 -13.36
CA THR A 42 16.12 -29.66 -13.94
C THR A 42 15.61 -28.57 -12.98
N LYS A 43 16.54 -27.96 -12.23
CA LYS A 43 16.29 -26.66 -11.59
C LYS A 43 16.34 -25.56 -12.66
N LYS A 44 15.16 -25.01 -12.99
CA LYS A 44 15.02 -23.69 -13.62
C LYS A 44 15.94 -22.70 -12.92
N LYS A 45 16.92 -22.20 -13.66
CA LYS A 45 17.88 -21.18 -13.25
C LYS A 45 17.13 -19.85 -13.08
N LYS A 46 16.56 -19.59 -11.90
CA LYS A 46 16.13 -18.23 -11.54
C LYS A 46 17.38 -17.42 -11.27
N THR A 47 17.68 -16.51 -12.19
CA THR A 47 18.73 -15.51 -12.08
C THR A 47 18.52 -14.71 -10.79
N LYS A 48 19.50 -14.78 -9.88
CA LYS A 48 19.56 -13.91 -8.70
C LYS A 48 19.87 -12.49 -9.20
N LYS A 49 18.92 -11.57 -9.04
CA LYS A 49 19.24 -10.14 -8.97
C LYS A 49 20.02 -9.90 -7.65
N PRO A 50 20.95 -8.93 -7.59
CA PRO A 50 21.76 -8.69 -6.40
C PRO A 50 20.85 -8.34 -5.22
N ALA A 51 21.04 -9.07 -4.11
CA ALA A 51 20.35 -8.80 -2.87
C ALA A 51 20.91 -7.51 -2.27
N LEU A 52 20.11 -6.46 -2.24
CA LEU A 52 20.41 -5.30 -1.40
C LEU A 52 20.32 -5.75 0.08
N GLU A 53 21.39 -5.50 0.82
CA GLU A 53 21.52 -5.73 2.26
C GLU A 53 20.57 -4.82 3.03
N ARG A 54 19.32 -5.24 3.22
CA ARG A 54 18.42 -4.58 4.18
C ARG A 54 17.88 -5.58 5.20
N PRO A 55 17.85 -5.25 6.51
CA PRO A 55 17.41 -6.18 7.53
C PRO A 55 15.94 -6.54 7.32
N ARG A 56 15.73 -7.83 7.13
CA ARG A 56 14.44 -8.48 6.97
C ARG A 56 13.65 -8.34 8.28
N THR A 57 12.63 -7.49 8.30
CA THR A 57 11.70 -7.40 9.44
C THR A 57 10.29 -7.86 9.06
N ARG A 58 9.94 -8.97 9.71
CA ARG A 58 8.63 -9.56 10.01
C ARG A 58 7.68 -9.94 8.86
N SER A 59 7.55 -11.25 8.72
CA SER A 59 6.53 -12.02 8.00
C SER A 59 5.08 -11.60 8.27
N LEU A 60 4.39 -11.15 7.20
CA LEU A 60 2.91 -11.13 7.02
C LEU A 60 2.58 -11.53 5.56
N SER A 61 3.21 -12.61 5.09
CA SER A 61 3.71 -12.75 3.72
C SER A 61 2.71 -13.13 2.61
N ARG A 62 1.38 -13.04 2.81
CA ARG A 62 0.43 -13.28 1.69
C ARG A 62 -0.59 -12.17 1.48
N LYS A 63 -1.13 -11.58 2.55
CA LYS A 63 -2.16 -10.54 2.43
C LYS A 63 -1.58 -9.21 1.91
N ARG A 64 -0.37 -8.84 2.37
CA ARG A 64 0.31 -7.61 1.93
C ARG A 64 0.75 -7.64 0.47
N TYR A 65 1.10 -8.80 -0.09
CA TYR A 65 1.51 -8.88 -1.50
C TYR A 65 0.40 -8.49 -2.46
N ALA A 66 -0.88 -8.74 -2.11
CA ALA A 66 -2.03 -8.35 -2.93
C ALA A 66 -2.34 -6.85 -2.81
N GLU A 67 -2.22 -6.27 -1.62
CA GLU A 67 -2.36 -4.82 -1.41
C GLU A 67 -1.20 -4.00 -2.00
N ASP A 68 0.00 -4.58 -2.07
CA ASP A 68 1.19 -3.97 -2.67
C ASP A 68 1.13 -3.97 -4.23
N LEU A 69 0.18 -4.70 -4.83
CA LEU A 69 -0.02 -4.75 -6.29
C LEU A 69 -1.05 -3.74 -6.79
N LEU A 70 -1.93 -3.28 -5.90
CA LEU A 70 -3.00 -2.34 -6.23
C LEU A 70 -2.59 -0.93 -5.82
N HIS A 71 -2.87 0.03 -6.68
CA HIS A 71 -2.67 1.45 -6.42
C HIS A 71 -4.01 2.18 -6.41
N VAL A 72 -4.17 3.11 -5.47
CA VAL A 72 -5.39 3.91 -5.35
C VAL A 72 -5.25 5.21 -6.14
N CYS A 73 -6.30 5.60 -6.88
CA CYS A 73 -6.36 6.90 -7.52
C CYS A 73 -6.60 8.02 -6.50
N THR A 74 -5.81 9.10 -6.56
CA THR A 74 -5.91 10.27 -5.68
C THR A 74 -7.17 11.12 -5.90
N VAL A 75 -7.88 10.93 -7.02
CA VAL A 75 -9.10 11.67 -7.38
C VAL A 75 -10.35 10.87 -7.04
N CYS A 76 -10.46 9.64 -7.55
CA CYS A 76 -11.68 8.85 -7.43
C CYS A 76 -11.64 7.81 -6.30
N GLY A 77 -10.47 7.50 -5.74
CA GLY A 77 -10.33 6.55 -4.64
C GLY A 77 -10.47 5.07 -5.04
N ASN A 78 -10.64 4.77 -6.34
CA ASN A 78 -10.70 3.40 -6.84
C ASN A 78 -9.32 2.74 -6.90
N GLU A 79 -9.30 1.42 -6.80
CA GLU A 79 -8.12 0.56 -6.82
C GLU A 79 -7.84 0.06 -8.24
N PHE A 80 -6.59 0.21 -8.69
CA PHE A 80 -6.14 -0.19 -10.02
C PHE A 80 -4.85 -1.00 -9.93
N GLU A 81 -4.55 -1.76 -10.97
CA GLU A 81 -3.25 -2.41 -11.10
C GLU A 81 -2.15 -1.37 -11.41
N ALA A 82 -0.92 -1.67 -11.01
CA ALA A 82 0.24 -0.79 -11.27
C ALA A 82 0.46 -0.45 -12.76
N SER A 83 0.01 -1.30 -13.68
CA SER A 83 0.08 -1.10 -15.12
C SER A 83 -0.92 -0.06 -15.64
N SER A 84 -2.13 0.00 -15.05
CA SER A 84 -3.23 0.82 -15.55
C SER A 84 -3.47 2.11 -14.76
N ILE A 85 -2.92 2.22 -13.55
CA ILE A 85 -3.11 3.38 -12.68
C ILE A 85 -2.58 4.68 -13.30
N THR A 86 -1.47 4.65 -14.04
CA THR A 86 -0.86 5.84 -14.64
C THR A 86 -1.79 6.48 -15.68
N GLU A 87 -2.25 5.69 -16.65
CA GLU A 87 -3.21 6.15 -17.66
C GLU A 87 -4.54 6.58 -17.04
N HIS A 88 -5.01 5.84 -16.03
CA HIS A 88 -6.23 6.20 -15.32
C HIS A 88 -6.10 7.56 -14.62
N LYS A 89 -4.99 7.79 -13.90
CA LYS A 89 -4.75 9.04 -13.16
C LYS A 89 -4.79 10.25 -14.07
N GLU A 90 -4.12 10.21 -15.21
CA GLU A 90 -4.09 11.31 -16.17
C GLU A 90 -5.51 11.66 -16.65
N ARG A 91 -6.25 10.67 -17.15
CA ARG A 91 -7.64 10.85 -17.61
C ARG A 91 -8.56 11.32 -16.48
N CYS A 92 -8.36 10.81 -15.26
CA CYS A 92 -9.20 11.16 -14.11
C CYS A 92 -8.95 12.61 -13.64
N ILE A 93 -7.69 13.07 -13.66
CA ILE A 93 -7.33 14.45 -13.34
C ILE A 93 -7.89 15.42 -14.39
N GLU A 94 -7.85 15.07 -15.67
CA GLU A 94 -8.43 15.88 -16.74
C GLU A 94 -9.95 16.04 -16.56
N ALA A 95 -10.67 14.93 -16.38
CA ALA A 95 -12.11 14.95 -16.14
C ALA A 95 -12.48 15.73 -14.85
N TRP A 96 -11.65 15.64 -13.82
CA TRP A 96 -11.82 16.42 -12.60
C TRP A 96 -11.63 17.92 -12.85
N LYS A 97 -10.61 18.32 -13.62
CA LYS A 97 -10.36 19.73 -13.96
C LYS A 97 -11.50 20.33 -14.77
N GLU A 98 -12.07 19.59 -15.72
CA GLU A 98 -13.22 20.05 -16.51
C GLU A 98 -14.44 20.31 -15.62
N LYS A 99 -14.81 19.35 -14.76
CA LYS A 99 -15.91 19.53 -13.80
C LYS A 99 -15.63 20.62 -12.78
N ALA A 100 -14.39 20.77 -12.33
CA ALA A 100 -14.01 21.85 -11.41
C ALA A 100 -14.16 23.23 -12.06
N LYS A 101 -13.91 23.36 -13.36
CA LYS A 101 -14.18 24.60 -14.13
C LYS A 101 -15.67 24.87 -14.24
N GLU A 102 -16.49 23.85 -14.49
CA GLU A 102 -17.96 24.00 -14.53
C GLU A 102 -18.53 24.45 -13.19
N LEU A 103 -18.00 23.90 -12.09
CA LEU A 103 -18.41 24.24 -10.73
C LEU A 103 -17.77 25.55 -10.21
N SER A 104 -16.81 26.12 -10.95
CA SER A 104 -16.13 27.35 -10.56
C SER A 104 -17.13 28.50 -10.49
N GLY A 105 -17.18 29.15 -9.32
CA GLY A 105 -18.09 30.26 -9.05
C GLY A 105 -19.04 29.99 -7.89
N ARG A 106 -19.74 28.85 -7.85
CA ARG A 106 -20.66 28.51 -6.74
C ARG A 106 -20.07 27.53 -5.73
N PHE A 107 -19.07 26.76 -6.15
CA PHE A 107 -18.43 25.77 -5.30
C PHE A 107 -16.92 25.97 -5.23
N SER A 108 -16.35 25.69 -4.06
CA SER A 108 -14.91 25.55 -3.84
C SER A 108 -14.57 24.07 -3.76
N VAL A 109 -13.62 23.63 -4.58
CA VAL A 109 -13.17 22.23 -4.66
C VAL A 109 -11.67 22.19 -4.40
N THR A 110 -11.21 21.18 -3.66
CA THR A 110 -9.79 20.99 -3.36
C THR A 110 -9.11 20.16 -4.45
N PRO A 111 -7.99 20.62 -5.03
CA PRO A 111 -7.29 19.86 -6.05
C PRO A 111 -6.64 18.59 -5.47
N PRO A 112 -6.66 17.48 -6.22
CA PRO A 112 -5.99 16.24 -5.80
C PRO A 112 -4.47 16.46 -5.76
N GLN A 113 -3.84 16.16 -4.62
CA GLN A 113 -2.39 16.26 -4.46
C GLN A 113 -1.75 14.86 -4.42
N GLU A 114 -0.60 14.71 -5.08
CA GLU A 114 0.21 13.49 -4.99
C GLU A 114 1.21 13.57 -3.83
N LEU A 115 1.53 12.40 -3.25
CA LEU A 115 2.51 12.32 -2.18
C LEU A 115 3.93 12.45 -2.78
N LEU A 116 4.59 13.57 -2.56
CA LEU A 116 5.94 13.85 -3.09
C LEU A 116 7.07 13.46 -2.14
N VAL A 117 6.77 12.79 -1.01
CA VAL A 117 7.78 12.52 0.03
C VAL A 117 8.53 11.21 -0.28
N PRO A 118 9.79 11.26 -0.73
CA PRO A 118 10.61 10.06 -0.81
C PRO A 118 10.86 9.53 0.61
N SER A 119 10.77 8.22 0.81
CA SER A 119 11.24 7.62 2.06
C SER A 119 12.73 7.92 2.24
N VAL A 120 13.17 8.08 3.48
CA VAL A 120 14.58 8.35 3.84
C VAL A 120 15.55 7.35 3.20
N ASP A 121 15.08 6.12 2.98
CA ASP A 121 15.86 5.04 2.38
C ASP A 121 15.62 4.84 0.86
N GLY A 122 14.89 5.74 0.20
CA GLY A 122 14.52 5.64 -1.21
C GLY A 122 13.54 4.51 -1.55
N THR A 123 13.01 3.79 -0.55
CA THR A 123 12.02 2.73 -0.76
C THR A 123 10.60 3.29 -0.89
N THR A 124 9.90 2.91 -1.97
CA THR A 124 8.51 3.29 -2.21
C THR A 124 7.57 2.41 -1.38
N ASP A 125 6.92 2.99 -0.37
CA ASP A 125 5.95 2.28 0.48
C ASP A 125 4.55 2.37 -0.13
N VAL A 126 4.17 1.41 -0.99
CA VAL A 126 2.88 1.40 -1.73
C VAL A 126 1.67 1.55 -0.80
N ALA A 127 1.68 0.86 0.34
CA ALA A 127 0.62 0.98 1.33
C ALA A 127 0.44 2.43 1.85
N ARG A 128 1.55 3.16 2.04
CA ARG A 128 1.53 4.56 2.49
C ARG A 128 0.99 5.48 1.39
N GLU A 129 1.39 5.24 0.15
CA GLU A 129 0.88 5.97 -1.01
C GLU A 129 -0.62 5.74 -1.20
N ASN A 130 -1.09 4.50 -1.06
CA ASN A 130 -2.49 4.14 -1.15
C ASN A 130 -3.32 4.79 -0.05
N GLU A 131 -2.83 4.79 1.19
CA GLU A 131 -3.52 5.45 2.29
C GLU A 131 -3.61 6.97 2.07
N HIS A 132 -2.52 7.59 1.60
CA HIS A 132 -2.54 9.00 1.22
C HIS A 132 -3.53 9.27 0.09
N ALA A 133 -3.52 8.46 -0.96
CA ALA A 133 -4.42 8.59 -2.10
C ALA A 133 -5.89 8.44 -1.69
N ARG A 134 -6.23 7.52 -0.78
CA ARG A 134 -7.58 7.40 -0.22
C ARG A 134 -8.00 8.69 0.49
N ARG A 135 -7.15 9.24 1.37
CA ARG A 135 -7.47 10.51 2.06
C ARG A 135 -7.65 11.66 1.07
N GLN A 136 -6.76 11.79 0.09
CA GLN A 136 -6.85 12.83 -0.94
C GLN A 136 -8.10 12.70 -1.79
N SER A 137 -8.49 11.48 -2.17
CA SER A 137 -9.70 11.24 -2.95
C SER A 137 -10.97 11.68 -2.22
N GLN A 138 -11.03 11.48 -0.90
CA GLN A 138 -12.15 11.97 -0.08
C GLN A 138 -12.24 13.50 -0.13
N PHE A 139 -11.12 14.21 -0.09
CA PHE A 139 -11.13 15.68 -0.21
C PHE A 139 -11.48 16.13 -1.64
N ALA A 140 -10.95 15.47 -2.67
CA ALA A 140 -11.23 15.81 -4.07
C ALA A 140 -12.70 15.53 -4.47
N GLN A 141 -13.36 14.59 -3.79
CA GLN A 141 -14.77 14.25 -3.99
C GLN A 141 -15.75 15.13 -3.20
N ILE A 142 -15.26 16.10 -2.42
CA ILE A 142 -16.11 17.02 -1.67
C ILE A 142 -16.02 18.41 -2.30
N ALA A 143 -17.17 18.96 -2.65
CA ALA A 143 -17.32 20.36 -3.04
C ALA A 143 -17.98 21.14 -1.90
N ARG A 144 -17.45 22.33 -1.59
CA ARG A 144 -18.06 23.25 -0.62
C ARG A 144 -18.86 24.31 -1.34
N CYS A 145 -20.13 24.46 -1.02
CA CYS A 145 -20.93 25.55 -1.56
C CYS A 145 -20.52 26.89 -0.93
N LEU A 146 -20.27 27.92 -1.73
CA LEU A 146 -19.88 29.24 -1.23
C LEU A 146 -21.06 30.01 -0.62
N ASN A 147 -22.30 29.65 -0.94
CA ASN A 147 -23.49 30.35 -0.44
C ASN A 147 -23.99 29.82 0.90
N CYS A 148 -24.00 28.49 1.10
CA CYS A 148 -24.52 27.86 2.32
C CYS A 148 -23.45 27.11 3.13
N ASN A 149 -22.19 27.10 2.68
CA ASN A 149 -21.07 26.36 3.30
C ASN A 149 -21.27 24.84 3.46
N ALA A 150 -22.32 24.27 2.86
CA ALA A 150 -22.56 22.84 2.86
C ALA A 150 -21.46 22.10 2.10
N ARG A 151 -21.03 20.95 2.65
CA ARG A 151 -20.16 19.98 1.97
C ARG A 151 -21.05 19.01 1.21
N VAL A 152 -20.94 19.02 -0.10
CA VAL A 152 -21.70 18.15 -1.01
C VAL A 152 -20.75 17.26 -1.79
N SER A 153 -21.27 16.15 -2.31
CA SER A 153 -20.50 15.27 -3.19
C SER A 153 -20.15 16.02 -4.48
N PHE A 154 -18.95 15.81 -5.01
CA PHE A 154 -18.48 16.46 -6.24
C PHE A 154 -19.33 16.06 -7.45
N ALA A 155 -19.90 14.85 -7.44
CA ALA A 155 -20.76 14.36 -8.52
C ALA A 155 -22.14 15.04 -8.53
N GLU A 156 -22.71 15.35 -7.38
CA GLU A 156 -24.06 15.91 -7.25
C GLU A 156 -24.03 17.42 -6.96
N ALA A 157 -22.84 18.05 -6.98
CA ALA A 157 -22.67 19.46 -6.66
C ALA A 157 -23.52 20.37 -7.55
N SER A 158 -23.68 20.05 -8.84
CA SER A 158 -24.53 20.83 -9.76
C SER A 158 -26.02 20.80 -9.38
N ALA A 159 -26.50 19.70 -8.80
CA ALA A 159 -27.88 19.52 -8.35
C ALA A 159 -28.15 20.09 -6.95
N HIS A 160 -27.10 20.55 -6.24
CA HIS A 160 -27.26 21.09 -4.90
C HIS A 160 -28.03 22.42 -4.90
N GLN A 161 -29.23 22.38 -4.33
CA GLN A 161 -30.02 23.58 -4.06
C GLN A 161 -29.66 24.15 -2.69
N CYS A 162 -29.18 25.40 -2.68
CA CYS A 162 -28.92 26.09 -1.42
C CYS A 162 -30.26 26.40 -0.74
N VAL A 163 -30.46 25.83 0.44
CA VAL A 163 -31.46 26.36 1.37
C VAL A 163 -30.85 27.65 1.92
N ARG A 164 -31.33 28.78 1.41
CA ARG A 164 -30.88 30.12 1.82
C ARG A 164 -31.05 30.19 3.35
N PHE A 165 -29.95 30.32 4.07
CA PHE A 165 -30.01 30.68 5.49
C PHE A 165 -30.52 32.12 5.50
N GLU A 166 -31.81 32.28 5.70
CA GLU A 166 -32.44 33.56 6.04
C GLU A 166 -32.41 33.63 7.56
N PRO A 167 -31.32 34.14 8.18
CA PRO A 167 -31.40 34.46 9.59
C PRO A 167 -32.49 35.52 9.73
N LEU A 168 -33.49 35.24 10.58
CA LEU A 168 -34.48 36.24 10.96
C LEU A 168 -33.71 37.39 11.60
N VAL A 169 -33.53 38.48 10.85
CA VAL A 169 -32.98 39.72 11.38
C VAL A 169 -34.11 40.34 12.18
N GLU A 170 -34.16 40.05 13.48
CA GLU A 170 -35.01 40.78 14.41
C GLU A 170 -34.41 42.19 14.56
N PHE A 171 -35.05 43.16 13.90
CA PHE A 171 -34.77 44.57 14.16
C PHE A 171 -35.40 44.94 15.49
N TYR A 172 -34.57 45.11 16.52
CA TYR A 172 -34.97 45.75 17.76
C TYR A 172 -35.03 47.27 17.48
N PHE A 173 -36.24 47.81 17.38
CA PHE A 173 -36.52 49.25 17.31
C PHE A 173 -36.61 49.84 18.72
#